data_AF-A0AA95M999-F1
#
_entry.id   AF-A0AA95M999-F1
#
_cell.length_a   1.000
_cell.length_b   1.000
_cell.length_c   1.000
_cell.angle_alpha   90.00
_cell.angle_beta   90.00
_cell.angle_gamma   90.00
#
_symmetry.space_group_name_H-M   'P 1'
#
loop_
_entity.id
_entity.type
_entity.pdbx_description
1 polymer ?
#
loop_
_entity_poly.entity_id
_entity_poly.type
_entity_poly.pdbx_seq_one_letter_code
_entity_poly.pdbx_strand_id
1 'polypeptide(L)' 'MKPSSRKELFDQVEGLINQYCEGCFLHQQLKKEGGRRWAHRFCISQCTIGERIQEYGKKLK' A
#
# COMPACT_ATOMS: atom_id res chain seq x y z
N MET A 1 -7.41 18.93 19.92
CA MET A 1 -7.14 17.49 20.12
C MET A 1 -5.92 17.13 19.28
N LYS A 2 -4.80 16.71 19.88
CA LYS A 2 -3.69 16.14 19.12
C LYS A 2 -4.15 14.76 18.62
N PRO A 3 -4.17 14.47 17.31
CA PRO A 3 -4.45 13.11 16.86
C PRO A 3 -3.44 12.17 17.52
N SER A 4 -3.89 11.01 17.98
CA SER A 4 -2.98 9.98 18.44
C SER A 4 -2.03 9.64 17.29
N SER A 5 -0.75 9.41 17.57
CA SER A 5 0.26 9.04 16.57
C SER A 5 -0.21 7.90 15.64
N ARG A 6 -1.06 7.02 16.17
CA ARG A 6 -1.74 5.96 15.43
C ARG A 6 -2.67 6.48 14.31
N LYS A 7 -3.46 7.52 14.56
CA LYS A 7 -4.34 8.12 13.54
C LYS A 7 -3.52 8.73 12.41
N GLU A 8 -2.47 9.47 12.74
CA GLU A 8 -1.57 10.06 11.72
C GLU A 8 -0.93 8.97 10.83
N LEU A 9 -0.52 7.84 11.41
CA LEU A 9 0.00 6.71 10.64
C LEU A 9 -1.04 6.12 9.68
N PHE A 10 -2.31 6.03 10.08
CA PHE A 10 -3.38 5.59 9.19
C PHE A 10 -3.64 6.60 8.07
N ASP A 11 -3.71 7.90 8.39
CA ASP A 11 -3.91 8.96 7.41
C ASP A 11 -2.79 8.95 6.33
N GLN A 12 -1.54 8.67 6.74
CA GLN A 12 -0.42 8.53 5.80
C GLN A 12 -0.56 7.30 4.88
N VAL A 13 -0.98 6.16 5.42
CA VAL A 13 -1.21 4.94 4.63
C VAL A 13 -2.37 5.15 3.64
N GLU A 14 -3.46 5.77 4.09
CA GLU A 14 -4.62 6.07 3.24
C GLU A 14 -4.24 7.03 2.11
N GLY A 15 -3.45 8.07 2.40
CA GLY A 15 -2.93 8.98 1.38
C GLY A 15 -2.10 8.26 0.31
N LEU A 16 -1.22 7.34 0.69
CA LEU A 16 -0.45 6.53 -0.26
C LEU A 16 -1.34 5.63 -1.12
N ILE A 17 -2.35 5.01 -0.52
CA ILE A 17 -3.27 4.12 -1.24
C ILE A 17 -4.07 4.91 -2.26
N ASN A 18 -4.68 6.03 -1.86
CA ASN A 18 -5.53 6.84 -2.74
C ASN A 18 -4.72 7.50 -3.86
N GLN A 19 -3.48 7.93 -3.57
CA GLN A 19 -2.66 8.60 -4.58
C GLN A 19 -2.03 7.64 -5.59
N TYR A 20 -1.59 6.45 -5.16
CA TYR A 20 -0.74 5.58 -5.99
C TYR A 20 -1.30 4.18 -6.23
N CYS A 21 -2.06 3.62 -5.28
CA CYS A 21 -2.57 2.26 -5.40
C CYS A 21 -3.97 2.22 -6.05
N GLU A 22 -4.78 3.25 -5.86
CA GLU A 22 -6.08 3.39 -6.51
C GLU A 22 -5.91 3.45 -8.03
N GLY A 23 -6.60 2.56 -8.74
CA GLY A 23 -6.47 2.47 -10.19
C GLY A 23 -5.09 2.05 -10.71
N CYS A 24 -4.15 1.60 -9.87
CA CYS A 24 -2.77 1.29 -10.25
C CYS A 24 -2.68 0.39 -11.51
N PHE A 25 -2.16 0.95 -12.60
CA PHE A 25 -2.05 0.29 -13.90
C PHE A 25 -1.26 -1.02 -13.80
N LEU A 26 -0.11 -0.98 -13.12
CA LEU A 26 0.75 -2.15 -12.97
C LEU A 26 0.03 -3.28 -12.23
N HIS A 27 -0.65 -2.99 -11.12
CA HIS A 27 -1.45 -4.00 -10.41
C HIS A 27 -2.53 -4.60 -11.32
N GLN A 28 -3.22 -3.79 -12.12
CA GLN A 28 -4.24 -4.28 -13.06
C GLN A 28 -3.64 -5.17 -14.16
N GLN A 29 -2.49 -4.77 -14.72
CA GLN A 29 -1.81 -5.56 -15.74
C GLN A 29 -1.34 -6.90 -15.17
N LEU A 30 -0.67 -6.87 -14.01
CA LEU A 30 -0.21 -8.08 -13.34
C LEU A 30 -1.40 -9.00 -13.01
N LYS A 31 -2.54 -8.43 -12.60
CA LYS A 31 -3.75 -9.20 -12.33
C LYS A 31 -4.29 -9.89 -13.60
N LYS A 32 -4.19 -9.27 -14.78
CA LYS A 32 -4.60 -9.87 -16.05
C LYS A 32 -3.67 -11.00 -16.50
N GLU A 33 -2.36 -10.81 -16.35
CA GLU A 33 -1.34 -11.75 -16.83
C GLU A 33 -1.13 -12.95 -15.89
N GLY A 34 -1.07 -12.73 -14.58
CA GLY A 34 -0.74 -13.76 -13.58
C GLY A 34 -1.73 -13.89 -12.43
N GLY A 35 -2.89 -13.23 -12.53
CA GLY A 35 -3.96 -13.32 -11.54
C GLY A 35 -3.73 -12.48 -10.27
N ARG A 36 -4.76 -12.46 -9.42
CA ARG A 36 -4.79 -11.64 -8.20
C ARG A 36 -3.63 -11.91 -7.25
N ARG A 37 -3.27 -13.19 -7.05
CA ARG A 37 -2.22 -13.58 -6.10
C ARG A 37 -0.85 -13.02 -6.50
N TRP A 38 -0.53 -13.06 -7.78
CA TRP A 38 0.74 -12.56 -8.29
C TRP A 38 0.81 -11.04 -8.21
N ALA A 39 -0.24 -10.33 -8.62
CA ALA A 39 -0.32 -8.88 -8.50
C ALA A 39 -0.14 -8.40 -7.05
N HIS A 40 -0.85 -9.01 -6.09
CA HIS A 40 -0.68 -8.69 -4.67
C HIS A 40 0.72 -9.03 -4.15
N ARG A 41 1.30 -10.18 -4.55
CA ARG A 41 2.66 -10.54 -4.15
C ARG A 41 3.65 -9.46 -4.62
N PHE A 42 3.56 -9.03 -5.88
CA PHE A 42 4.38 -7.93 -6.39
C PHE A 42 4.20 -6.65 -5.56
N CYS A 43 2.96 -6.24 -5.28
CA CYS A 43 2.70 -5.07 -4.45
C CYS A 43 3.35 -5.16 -3.07
N ILE A 44 3.38 -6.36 -2.47
CA ILE A 44 3.92 -6.59 -1.12
C ILE A 44 5.45 -6.72 -1.13
N SER A 45 6.06 -7.29 -2.17
CA SER A 45 7.48 -7.68 -2.15
C SER A 45 8.38 -6.93 -3.14
N GLN A 46 7.84 -6.13 -4.06
CA GLN A 46 8.60 -5.46 -5.11
C GLN A 46 8.13 -4.02 -5.42
N CYS A 47 6.95 -3.62 -4.97
CA CYS A 47 6.45 -2.25 -5.15
C CYS A 47 6.97 -1.34 -4.04
N THR A 48 7.68 -0.27 -4.39
CA THR A 48 8.20 0.72 -3.44
C THR A 48 7.10 1.39 -2.60
N ILE A 49 5.90 1.60 -3.16
CA ILE A 49 4.75 2.12 -2.40
C ILE A 49 4.26 1.09 -1.39
N GLY A 50 4.24 -0.20 -1.77
CA GLY A 50 3.86 -1.28 -0.86
C GLY A 50 4.87 -1.49 0.26
N GLU A 51 6.16 -1.35 -0.02
CA GLU A 51 7.23 -1.33 0.98
C GLU A 51 7.00 -0.19 1.99
N ARG A 52 6.71 1.03 1.52
CA ARG A 52 6.39 2.16 2.40
C ARG A 52 5.17 1.89 3.27
N ILE A 53 4.08 1.34 2.72
CA ILE A 53 2.89 0.98 3.49
C ILE A 53 3.25 -0.02 4.61
N GLN A 54 4.11 -1.00 4.33
CA GLN A 54 4.59 -1.93 5.37
C GLN A 54 5.42 -1.24 6.45
N GLU A 55 6.27 -0.27 6.09
CA GLU A 55 7.04 0.51 7.05
C GLU A 55 6.14 1.30 8.01
N TYR A 56 5.06 1.92 7.52
CA TYR A 56 4.06 2.55 8.38
C TYR A 56 3.36 1.51 9.28
N GLY A 57 3.00 0.35 8.73
CA GLY A 57 2.42 -0.74 9.50
C GLY A 57 3.31 -1.25 10.63
N LYS A 58 4.64 -1.30 10.44
CA LYS A 58 5.61 -1.70 11.48
C LYS A 58 5.62 -0.72 12.67
N LYS A 59 5.28 0.55 12.46
CA LYS A 59 5.20 1.59 13.50
C LYS A 59 3.93 1.52 14.35
N LEU A 60 2.97 0.67 13.98
CA LEU A 60 1.72 0.46 14.72
C LEU A 60 1.81 -0.60 15.84
N LYS A 61 2.95 -1.29 15.94
CA LYS A 61 3.20 -2.34 16.95
C LYS A 61 3.34 -1.78 18.36
#